data_AF-A0A534L3W9-F1
#
_entry.id   AF-A0A534L3W9-F1
#
_cell.length_a   1.000
_cell.length_b   1.000
_cell.length_c   1.000
_cell.angle_alpha   90.00
_cell.angle_beta   90.00
_cell.angle_gamma   90.00
#
_symmetry.space_group_name_H-M   'P 1'
#
loop_
_entity.id
_entity.type
_entity.pdbx_description
1 polymer ?
#
loop_
_entity_poly.entity_id
_entity_poly.type
_entity_poly.pdbx_seq_one_letter_code
_entity_poly.pdbx_strand_id
1 'polypeptide(L)'
;MDQQTFRQAILLLSGEHSVSILRALRDGNWHLSSEVARSLDVHITTASKFLQRFAELGLVDRRPHDARTFEYRLRSPHLRFEVNLEDEAGPLREVVDFYVEYFHSLFERIRYVGTPAIEIEMEHRLTTNHQELRKAVFDQMVDGTEAGLDRLRELVAAVHRDLWNVCAQGLGANSAKGVFQAALRDAIAAHPDLALRCGLTRPLEG
;
A
#
# COMPACT_ATOMS: atom_id res chain seq x y z
N MET A 1 0.62 -12.53 9.70
CA MET A 1 -0.66 -12.04 9.13
C MET A 1 -0.36 -10.90 8.17
N ASP A 2 -1.18 -10.67 7.15
CA ASP A 2 -0.98 -9.53 6.24
C ASP A 2 -1.28 -8.18 6.94
N GLN A 3 -0.82 -7.08 6.34
CA GLN A 3 -0.92 -5.74 6.92
C GLN A 3 -2.38 -5.29 7.13
N GLN A 4 -3.30 -5.66 6.22
CA GLN A 4 -4.71 -5.28 6.32
C GLN A 4 -5.40 -6.02 7.47
N THR A 5 -5.19 -7.34 7.54
CA THR A 5 -5.67 -8.18 8.65
C THR A 5 -5.11 -7.72 9.98
N PHE A 6 -3.83 -7.32 10.04
CA PHE A 6 -3.23 -6.74 11.24
C PHE A 6 -3.89 -5.42 11.66
N ARG A 7 -4.10 -4.48 10.72
CA ARG A 7 -4.78 -3.21 11.03
C ARG A 7 -6.20 -3.44 11.56
N GLN A 8 -6.94 -4.37 10.97
CA GLN A 8 -8.27 -4.75 11.44
C GLN A 8 -8.22 -5.36 12.85
N ALA A 9 -7.25 -6.24 13.11
CA ALA A 9 -7.05 -6.84 14.43
C ALA A 9 -6.70 -5.79 15.50
N ILE A 10 -5.78 -4.87 15.23
CA ILE A 10 -5.44 -3.79 16.17
C ILE A 10 -6.62 -2.87 16.44
N LEU A 11 -7.39 -2.49 15.42
CA LEU A 11 -8.58 -1.65 15.59
C LEU A 11 -9.62 -2.35 16.48
N LEU A 12 -9.86 -3.64 16.23
CA LEU A 12 -10.78 -4.44 17.04
C LEU A 12 -10.28 -4.58 18.48
N LEU A 13 -8.99 -4.86 18.69
CA LEU A 13 -8.37 -5.00 20.01
C LEU A 13 -8.35 -3.69 20.82
N SER A 14 -8.34 -2.56 20.12
CA SER A 14 -8.42 -1.22 20.73
C SER A 14 -9.83 -0.86 21.20
N GLY A 15 -10.84 -1.69 20.90
CA GLY A 15 -12.21 -1.48 21.34
C GLY A 15 -12.39 -1.71 22.85
N GLU A 16 -13.25 -0.91 23.48
CA GLU A 16 -13.46 -0.86 24.94
C GLU A 16 -13.66 -2.23 25.60
N HIS A 17 -14.46 -3.12 25.00
CA HIS A 17 -14.76 -4.44 25.57
C HIS A 17 -13.89 -5.57 25.03
N SER A 18 -12.98 -5.29 24.09
CA SER A 18 -12.31 -6.29 23.27
C SER A 18 -11.44 -7.26 24.11
N VAL A 19 -10.53 -6.70 24.92
CA VAL A 19 -9.64 -7.49 25.78
C VAL A 19 -10.43 -8.20 26.88
N SER A 20 -11.48 -7.58 27.41
CA SER A 20 -12.35 -8.18 28.44
C SER A 20 -13.10 -9.41 27.91
N ILE A 21 -13.59 -9.35 26.67
CA ILE A 21 -14.22 -10.49 25.99
C ILE A 21 -13.21 -11.62 25.77
N LEU A 22 -12.00 -11.33 25.29
CA LEU A 22 -10.97 -12.36 25.13
C LEU A 22 -10.57 -13.00 26.47
N ARG A 23 -10.50 -12.20 27.54
CA ARG A 23 -10.25 -12.70 28.91
C ARG A 23 -11.38 -13.58 29.44
N ALA A 24 -12.63 -13.34 29.06
CA ALA A 24 -13.75 -14.19 29.44
C ALA A 24 -13.61 -15.62 28.85
N LEU A 25 -12.96 -15.75 27.69
CA LEU A 25 -12.71 -17.04 27.01
C LEU A 25 -11.38 -17.72 27.42
N ARG A 26 -10.67 -17.19 28.41
CA ARG A 26 -9.30 -17.63 28.76
C ARG A 26 -9.20 -19.06 29.27
N ASP A 27 -10.32 -19.64 29.71
CA ASP A 27 -10.37 -20.99 30.25
C ASP A 27 -10.26 -22.07 29.15
N GLY A 28 -10.29 -21.66 27.87
CA GLY A 28 -10.19 -22.57 26.73
C GLY A 28 -11.44 -23.40 26.50
N ASN A 29 -12.56 -23.10 27.17
CA ASN A 29 -13.84 -23.75 26.94
C ASN A 29 -14.62 -23.06 25.81
N TRP A 30 -15.68 -23.72 25.37
CA TRP A 30 -16.64 -23.15 24.43
C TRP A 30 -17.68 -22.32 25.19
N HIS A 31 -17.90 -21.09 24.73
CA HIS A 31 -18.87 -20.17 25.34
C HIS A 31 -19.84 -19.62 24.30
N LEU A 32 -21.08 -19.41 24.70
CA LEU A 32 -22.07 -18.67 23.92
C LEU A 32 -21.88 -17.17 24.10
N SER A 33 -22.28 -16.38 23.10
CA SER A 33 -22.30 -14.91 23.19
C SER A 33 -23.12 -14.40 24.39
N SER A 34 -24.16 -15.12 24.79
CA SER A 34 -25.00 -14.80 25.95
C SER A 34 -24.29 -15.00 27.29
N GLU A 35 -23.41 -15.99 27.39
CA GLU A 35 -22.63 -16.28 28.59
C GLU A 35 -21.54 -15.23 28.79
N VAL A 36 -20.80 -14.93 27.72
CA VAL A 36 -19.81 -13.85 27.71
C VAL A 36 -20.47 -12.51 28.06
N ALA A 37 -21.61 -12.20 27.43
CA ALA A 37 -22.37 -10.98 27.71
C ALA A 37 -22.77 -10.86 29.19
N ARG A 38 -23.28 -11.95 29.78
CA ARG A 38 -23.67 -11.99 31.20
C ARG A 38 -22.48 -11.78 32.12
N SER A 39 -21.34 -12.42 31.84
CA SER A 39 -20.13 -12.30 32.68
C SER A 39 -19.51 -10.89 32.70
N LEU A 40 -19.72 -10.12 31.63
CA LEU A 40 -19.15 -8.78 31.46
C LEU A 40 -20.18 -7.67 31.65
N ASP A 41 -21.44 -8.01 31.96
CA ASP A 41 -22.57 -7.08 32.04
C ASP A 41 -22.71 -6.17 30.81
N VAL A 42 -22.66 -6.79 29.62
CA VAL A 42 -22.84 -6.10 28.33
C VAL A 42 -24.02 -6.68 27.55
N HIS A 43 -24.51 -5.95 26.56
CA HIS A 43 -25.53 -6.48 25.66
C HIS A 43 -25.01 -7.68 24.84
N ILE A 44 -25.87 -8.70 24.67
CA ILE A 44 -25.56 -9.89 23.86
C ILE A 44 -25.14 -9.53 22.44
N THR A 45 -25.76 -8.50 21.87
CA THR A 45 -25.42 -7.98 20.53
C THR A 45 -24.00 -7.42 20.48
N THR A 46 -23.52 -6.79 21.56
CA THR A 46 -22.13 -6.31 21.68
C THR A 46 -21.18 -7.49 21.72
N ALA A 47 -21.40 -8.45 22.62
CA ALA A 47 -20.55 -9.64 22.72
C ALA A 47 -20.51 -10.42 21.40
N SER A 48 -21.67 -10.64 20.77
CA SER A 48 -21.77 -11.35 19.49
C SER A 48 -21.00 -10.66 18.36
N LYS A 49 -21.07 -9.32 18.26
CA LYS A 49 -20.31 -8.56 17.26
C LYS A 49 -18.80 -8.77 17.42
N PHE A 50 -18.28 -8.64 18.65
CA PHE A 50 -16.87 -8.85 18.92
C PHE A 50 -16.44 -10.29 18.64
N LEU A 51 -17.20 -11.28 19.13
CA LEU A 51 -16.91 -12.71 18.94
C LEU A 51 -16.92 -13.12 17.47
N GLN A 52 -17.87 -12.61 16.69
CA GLN A 52 -17.89 -12.82 15.25
C GLN A 52 -16.63 -12.24 14.58
N ARG A 53 -16.26 -10.99 14.90
CA ARG A 53 -15.06 -10.36 14.33
C ARG A 53 -13.77 -11.05 14.75
N PHE A 54 -13.68 -11.53 15.99
CA PHE A 54 -12.55 -12.34 16.44
C PHE A 54 -12.46 -13.67 15.67
N ALA A 55 -13.59 -14.29 15.34
CA ALA A 55 -13.60 -15.52 14.56
C ALA A 55 -13.16 -15.28 13.11
N GLU A 56 -13.63 -14.18 12.50
CA GLU A 56 -13.22 -13.75 11.15
C GLU A 56 -11.70 -13.50 11.07
N LEU A 57 -11.11 -12.96 12.15
CA LEU A 57 -9.66 -12.73 12.27
C LEU A 57 -8.88 -13.93 12.80
N GLY A 58 -9.54 -15.07 13.05
CA GLY A 58 -8.91 -16.31 13.52
C GLY A 58 -8.37 -16.27 14.96
N LEU A 59 -8.79 -15.29 15.77
CA LEU A 59 -8.39 -15.16 17.18
C LEU A 59 -9.16 -16.11 18.09
N VAL A 60 -10.38 -16.45 17.72
CA VAL A 60 -11.22 -17.47 18.37
C VAL A 60 -11.68 -18.48 17.32
N ASP A 61 -11.83 -19.73 17.73
CA ASP A 61 -12.56 -20.71 16.94
C ASP A 61 -14.06 -20.47 17.12
N ARG A 62 -14.82 -20.75 16.06
CA ARG A 62 -16.28 -20.65 16.04
C ARG A 62 -16.86 -21.96 15.55
N ARG A 63 -17.89 -22.46 16.23
CA ARG A 63 -18.66 -23.63 15.77
C ARG A 63 -20.16 -23.41 15.94
N PRO A 64 -21.01 -24.08 15.14
CA PRO A 64 -22.44 -24.10 15.39
C PRO A 64 -22.73 -24.77 16.74
N HIS A 65 -23.57 -24.14 17.56
CA HIS A 65 -24.17 -24.78 18.73
C HIS A 65 -25.54 -25.36 18.35
N ASP A 66 -26.35 -24.56 17.65
CA ASP A 66 -27.63 -24.95 17.08
C ASP A 66 -27.87 -24.25 15.72
N ALA A 67 -29.10 -24.30 15.20
CA ALA A 67 -29.47 -23.71 13.90
C ALA A 67 -29.35 -22.18 13.84
N ARG A 68 -29.23 -21.49 14.97
CA ARG A 68 -29.29 -20.03 15.12
C ARG A 68 -28.14 -19.45 15.95
N THR A 69 -27.41 -20.27 16.71
CA THR A 69 -26.38 -19.82 17.64
C THR A 69 -25.04 -20.50 17.42
N PHE A 70 -23.98 -19.81 17.85
CA PHE A 70 -22.60 -20.24 17.71
C PHE A 70 -21.91 -20.18 19.06
N GLU A 71 -21.00 -21.13 19.25
CA GLU A 71 -20.06 -21.15 20.35
C GLU A 71 -18.70 -20.66 19.89
N TYR A 72 -17.97 -20.05 20.82
CA TYR A 72 -16.66 -19.47 20.60
C TYR A 72 -15.68 -19.97 21.64
N ARG A 73 -14.44 -20.20 21.22
CA ARG A 73 -13.36 -20.62 22.10
C ARG A 73 -12.08 -19.91 21.71
N LEU A 74 -11.31 -19.44 22.70
CA LEU A 74 -10.01 -18.85 22.43
C LEU A 74 -9.07 -19.90 21.81
N ARG A 75 -8.48 -19.58 20.65
CA ARG A 75 -7.61 -20.54 19.92
C ARG A 75 -6.31 -20.81 20.67
N SER A 76 -5.78 -19.80 21.33
CA SER A 76 -4.54 -19.87 22.11
C SER A 76 -4.64 -18.93 23.32
N PRO A 77 -4.23 -19.35 24.52
CA PRO A 77 -4.15 -18.47 25.69
C PRO A 77 -3.16 -17.31 25.50
N HIS A 78 -2.26 -17.43 24.52
CA HIS A 78 -1.33 -16.39 24.13
C HIS A 78 -1.60 -15.97 22.68
N LEU A 79 -2.06 -14.74 22.50
CA LEU A 79 -2.19 -14.11 21.18
C LEU A 79 -0.89 -13.41 20.84
N ARG A 80 -0.17 -13.93 19.84
CA ARG A 80 1.02 -13.29 19.26
C ARG A 80 0.66 -12.76 17.89
N PHE A 81 0.80 -11.46 17.70
CA PHE A 81 0.66 -10.81 16.41
C PHE A 81 2.05 -10.64 15.81
N GLU A 82 2.29 -11.37 14.73
CA GLU A 82 3.48 -11.21 13.92
C GLU A 82 3.10 -10.54 12.61
N VAL A 83 3.69 -9.37 12.40
CA VAL A 83 3.50 -8.55 11.22
C VAL A 83 4.82 -8.54 10.51
N ASN A 84 4.82 -9.02 9.27
CA ASN A 84 5.96 -8.74 8.42
C ASN A 84 5.90 -7.25 8.03
N LEU A 85 6.90 -6.50 8.47
CA LEU A 85 7.10 -5.09 8.12
C LEU A 85 8.08 -4.94 6.95
N GLU A 86 8.72 -6.03 6.54
CA GLU A 86 9.29 -6.12 5.21
C GLU A 86 8.10 -5.95 4.28
N ASP A 87 8.09 -4.82 3.57
CA ASP A 87 7.26 -4.66 2.39
C ASP A 87 7.55 -5.91 1.54
N GLU A 88 6.61 -6.86 1.48
CA GLU A 88 6.46 -7.60 0.24
C GLU A 88 6.17 -6.51 -0.79
N ALA A 89 7.26 -6.08 -1.43
CA ALA A 89 7.27 -5.08 -2.46
C ALA A 89 6.02 -5.28 -3.31
N GLY A 90 5.22 -4.22 -3.50
CA GLY A 90 4.45 -4.14 -4.73
C GLY A 90 5.44 -4.50 -5.83
N PRO A 91 5.18 -5.55 -6.64
CA PRO A 91 6.19 -6.17 -7.48
C PRO A 91 6.83 -5.06 -8.26
N LEU A 92 8.16 -4.95 -8.24
CA LEU A 92 8.93 -3.88 -8.89
C LEU A 92 8.37 -3.51 -10.26
N ARG A 93 7.83 -4.50 -10.99
CA ARG A 93 7.02 -4.37 -12.20
C ARG A 93 5.81 -3.42 -12.11
N GLU A 94 4.92 -3.55 -11.13
CA GLU A 94 3.77 -2.64 -10.95
C GLU A 94 4.24 -1.20 -10.75
N VAL A 95 5.31 -0.99 -10.00
CA VAL A 95 5.90 0.34 -9.79
C VAL A 95 6.56 0.87 -11.07
N VAL A 96 7.19 -0.01 -11.86
CA VAL A 96 7.67 0.33 -13.20
C VAL A 96 6.50 0.73 -14.10
N ASP A 97 5.40 -0.01 -14.12
CA ASP A 97 4.22 0.28 -14.93
C ASP A 97 3.63 1.66 -14.57
N PHE A 98 3.57 2.00 -13.28
CA PHE A 98 3.20 3.35 -12.83
C PHE A 98 4.10 4.44 -13.41
N TYR A 99 5.42 4.26 -13.36
CA TYR A 99 6.35 5.26 -13.87
C TYR A 99 6.35 5.33 -15.40
N VAL A 100 6.12 4.22 -16.09
CA VAL A 100 5.92 4.19 -17.54
C VAL A 100 4.70 5.03 -17.92
N GLU A 101 3.58 4.86 -17.22
CA GLU A 101 2.36 5.65 -17.45
C GLU A 101 2.58 7.14 -17.19
N TYR A 102 3.25 7.46 -16.08
CA TYR A 102 3.63 8.82 -15.73
C TYR A 102 4.46 9.49 -16.83
N PHE A 103 5.54 8.84 -17.29
CA PHE A 103 6.39 9.40 -18.34
C PHE A 103 5.66 9.46 -19.68
N HIS A 104 4.82 8.47 -20.00
CA HIS A 104 4.01 8.48 -21.22
C HIS A 104 3.10 9.72 -21.27
N SER A 105 2.30 9.95 -20.22
CA SER A 105 1.46 11.15 -20.12
C SER A 105 2.29 12.44 -20.16
N LEU A 106 3.47 12.45 -19.52
CA LEU A 106 4.37 13.59 -19.56
C LEU A 106 4.81 13.93 -21.00
N PHE A 107 5.25 12.93 -21.76
CA PHE A 107 5.69 13.11 -23.14
C PHE A 107 4.55 13.54 -24.06
N GLU A 108 3.36 12.95 -23.94
CA GLU A 108 2.20 13.37 -24.72
C GLU A 108 1.84 14.84 -24.49
N ARG A 109 1.87 15.28 -23.23
CA ARG A 109 1.59 16.67 -22.87
C ARG A 109 2.65 17.62 -23.40
N ILE A 110 3.92 17.24 -23.36
CA ILE A 110 5.01 18.07 -23.88
C ILE A 110 4.94 18.17 -25.41
N ARG A 111 4.62 17.08 -26.10
CA ARG A 111 4.34 17.09 -27.55
C ARG A 111 3.18 18.02 -27.89
N TYR A 112 2.12 18.01 -27.08
CA TYR A 112 0.97 18.90 -27.27
C TYR A 112 1.34 20.39 -27.12
N VAL A 113 2.32 20.73 -26.28
CA VAL A 113 2.84 22.10 -26.15
C VAL A 113 3.63 22.54 -27.40
N GLY A 114 4.07 21.60 -28.24
CA GLY A 114 4.53 21.89 -29.61
C GLY A 114 5.95 22.46 -29.69
N THR A 115 6.87 22.03 -28.82
CA THR A 115 8.28 22.48 -28.86
C THR A 115 9.23 21.31 -29.18
N PRO A 116 9.55 21.05 -30.47
CA PRO A 116 10.37 19.92 -30.89
C PRO A 116 11.77 19.87 -30.27
N ALA A 117 12.36 21.04 -29.97
CA ALA A 117 13.67 21.13 -29.34
C ALA A 117 13.69 20.55 -27.91
N ILE A 118 12.58 20.72 -27.17
CA ILE A 118 12.43 20.17 -25.82
C ILE A 118 12.29 18.66 -25.88
N GLU A 119 11.48 18.15 -26.82
CA GLU A 119 11.29 16.71 -27.05
C GLU A 119 12.62 16.01 -27.37
N ILE A 120 13.39 16.54 -28.33
CA ILE A 120 14.69 15.99 -28.74
C ILE A 120 15.67 15.95 -27.55
N GLU A 121 15.75 17.04 -26.79
CA GLU A 121 16.65 17.13 -25.63
C GLU A 121 16.22 16.15 -24.52
N MET A 122 14.92 15.97 -24.29
CA MET A 122 14.42 14.98 -23.33
C MET A 122 14.74 13.54 -23.74
N GLU A 123 14.54 13.19 -25.01
CA GLU A 123 14.89 11.87 -25.55
C GLU A 123 16.40 11.60 -25.43
N HIS A 124 17.23 12.62 -25.68
CA HIS A 124 18.68 12.52 -25.53
C HIS A 124 19.09 12.21 -24.08
N ARG A 125 18.50 12.89 -23.09
CA ARG A 125 18.81 12.66 -21.66
C ARG A 125 18.37 11.29 -21.19
N LEU A 126 17.19 10.83 -21.59
CA LEU A 126 16.69 9.49 -21.25
C LEU A 126 17.57 8.35 -21.76
N THR A 127 18.12 8.52 -22.96
CA THR A 127 18.91 7.47 -23.63
C THR A 127 20.36 7.46 -23.18
N THR A 128 20.95 8.65 -22.98
CA THR A 128 22.40 8.81 -22.79
C THR A 128 22.79 8.98 -21.32
N ASN A 129 22.09 9.83 -20.56
CA ASN A 129 22.53 10.21 -19.20
C ASN A 129 22.19 9.15 -18.14
N HIS A 130 21.20 8.30 -18.39
CA HIS A 130 20.70 7.34 -17.41
C HIS A 130 20.97 5.88 -17.79
N GLN A 131 21.84 5.62 -18.78
CA GLN A 131 22.08 4.28 -19.29
C GLN A 131 22.59 3.31 -18.22
N GLU A 132 23.51 3.75 -17.35
CA GLU A 132 24.11 2.91 -16.31
C GLU A 132 23.11 2.58 -15.18
N LEU A 133 22.39 3.59 -14.67
CA LEU A 133 21.35 3.40 -13.65
C LEU A 133 20.20 2.53 -14.18
N ARG A 134 19.78 2.73 -15.44
CA ARG A 134 18.78 1.90 -16.10
C ARG A 134 19.24 0.45 -16.18
N LYS A 135 20.48 0.21 -16.60
CA LYS A 135 21.05 -1.15 -16.66
C LYS A 135 21.05 -1.80 -15.27
N ALA A 136 21.46 -1.08 -14.23
CA ALA A 136 21.49 -1.59 -12.87
C ALA A 136 20.10 -1.96 -12.33
N VAL A 137 19.05 -1.20 -12.70
CA VAL A 137 17.65 -1.53 -12.35
C VAL A 137 17.18 -2.77 -13.11
N PHE A 138 17.46 -2.88 -14.42
CA PHE A 138 17.10 -4.06 -15.21
C PHE A 138 17.78 -5.33 -14.71
N ASP A 139 19.07 -5.28 -14.39
CA ASP A 139 19.82 -6.43 -13.85
C ASP A 139 19.16 -6.92 -12.53
N GLN A 140 18.73 -6.00 -11.67
CA GLN A 140 18.02 -6.36 -10.43
C GLN A 140 16.58 -6.84 -10.62
N MET A 141 15.89 -6.38 -11.66
CA MET A 141 14.58 -6.94 -12.06
C MET A 141 14.72 -8.41 -12.46
N VAL A 142 15.83 -8.78 -13.11
CA VAL A 142 16.13 -10.17 -13.49
C VAL A 142 16.52 -10.99 -12.26
N ASP A 143 17.32 -10.41 -11.36
CA ASP A 143 17.83 -11.10 -10.16
C ASP A 143 16.81 -11.16 -9.01
N GLY A 144 15.71 -10.41 -9.06
CA GLY A 144 14.62 -10.43 -8.08
C GLY A 144 14.99 -9.89 -6.69
N THR A 145 15.99 -9.01 -6.61
CA THR A 145 16.53 -8.51 -5.33
C THR A 145 15.71 -7.34 -4.74
N GLU A 146 15.58 -7.30 -3.41
CA GLU A 146 14.80 -6.29 -2.66
C GLU A 146 15.27 -4.85 -2.87
N ALA A 147 16.55 -4.64 -3.20
CA ALA A 147 17.13 -3.31 -3.47
C ALA A 147 16.64 -2.66 -4.78
N GLY A 148 15.89 -3.38 -5.62
CA GLY A 148 15.44 -2.90 -6.93
C GLY A 148 14.51 -1.68 -6.87
N LEU A 149 13.66 -1.59 -5.85
CA LEU A 149 12.72 -0.48 -5.69
C LEU A 149 13.42 0.84 -5.37
N ASP A 150 14.40 0.81 -4.47
CA ASP A 150 15.14 2.01 -4.08
C ASP A 150 16.00 2.53 -5.23
N ARG A 151 16.66 1.63 -5.97
CA ARG A 151 17.37 2.03 -7.20
C ARG A 151 16.45 2.56 -8.29
N LEU A 152 15.25 1.98 -8.44
CA LEU A 152 14.24 2.49 -9.37
C LEU A 152 13.81 3.91 -8.96
N ARG A 153 13.58 4.16 -7.67
CA ARG A 153 13.26 5.50 -7.15
C ARG A 153 14.38 6.49 -7.41
N GLU A 154 15.63 6.11 -7.18
CA GLU A 154 16.80 6.95 -7.47
C GLU A 154 16.90 7.28 -8.96
N LEU A 155 16.77 6.28 -9.84
CA LEU A 155 16.76 6.46 -11.28
C LEU A 155 15.65 7.42 -11.70
N VAL A 156 14.42 7.20 -11.23
CA VAL A 156 13.27 8.03 -11.59
C VAL A 156 13.40 9.45 -11.06
N ALA A 157 13.92 9.65 -9.86
CA ALA A 157 14.21 10.99 -9.33
C ALA A 157 15.28 11.71 -10.18
N ALA A 158 16.33 11.02 -10.60
CA ALA A 158 17.35 11.58 -11.49
C ALA A 158 16.76 11.98 -12.85
N VAL A 159 16.01 11.07 -13.48
CA VAL A 159 15.30 11.33 -14.75
C VAL A 159 14.34 12.51 -14.60
N HIS A 160 13.52 12.52 -13.56
CA HIS A 160 12.55 13.59 -13.32
C HIS A 160 13.22 14.96 -13.21
N ARG A 161 14.32 15.07 -12.44
CA ARG A 161 15.08 16.33 -12.32
C ARG A 161 15.65 16.79 -13.65
N ASP A 162 16.18 15.87 -14.44
CA ASP A 162 16.75 16.20 -15.75
C ASP A 162 15.67 16.69 -16.72
N LEU A 163 14.54 15.99 -16.79
CA LEU A 163 13.40 16.41 -17.62
C LEU A 163 12.80 17.73 -17.13
N TRP A 164 12.69 17.91 -15.82
CA TRP A 164 12.22 19.14 -15.20
C TRP A 164 13.09 20.33 -15.64
N ASN A 165 14.42 20.19 -15.56
CA ASN A 165 15.35 21.25 -15.92
C ASN A 165 15.17 21.67 -17.39
N VAL A 166 15.04 20.71 -18.31
CA VAL A 166 14.80 21.00 -19.73
C VAL A 166 13.46 21.71 -19.93
N CYS A 167 12.40 21.18 -19.32
CA CYS A 167 11.05 21.73 -19.47
C CYS A 167 10.91 23.12 -18.83
N ALA A 168 11.50 23.34 -17.66
CA ALA A 168 11.46 24.62 -16.97
C ALA A 168 12.25 25.70 -17.73
N GLN A 169 13.37 25.33 -18.35
CA GLN A 169 14.15 26.23 -19.20
C GLN A 169 13.42 26.56 -20.52
N GLY A 170 12.78 25.57 -21.14
CA GLY A 170 12.11 25.74 -22.43
C GLY A 170 10.69 26.33 -22.36
N LEU A 171 9.88 25.92 -21.39
CA LEU A 171 8.46 26.30 -21.26
C LEU A 171 8.21 27.37 -20.18
N GLY A 172 9.20 27.62 -19.33
CA GLY A 172 9.04 28.35 -18.08
C GLY A 172 8.56 27.45 -16.93
N ALA A 173 9.04 27.74 -15.72
CA ALA A 173 8.84 26.90 -14.54
C ALA A 173 7.36 26.63 -14.20
N ASN A 174 6.47 27.62 -14.37
CA ASN A 174 5.05 27.46 -14.05
C ASN A 174 4.33 26.52 -15.03
N SER A 175 4.64 26.64 -16.32
CA SER A 175 4.09 25.76 -17.36
C SER A 175 4.60 24.34 -17.20
N ALA A 176 5.90 24.17 -16.95
CA ALA A 176 6.50 22.88 -16.65
C ALA A 176 5.86 22.24 -15.41
N LYS A 177 5.64 23.01 -14.34
CA LYS A 177 4.93 22.54 -13.14
C LYS A 177 3.55 21.98 -13.46
N GLY A 178 2.75 22.71 -14.24
CA GLY A 178 1.41 22.28 -14.62
C GLY A 178 1.42 20.95 -15.39
N VAL A 179 2.36 20.81 -16.33
CA VAL A 179 2.52 19.60 -17.14
C VAL A 179 2.89 18.38 -16.30
N PHE A 180 3.88 18.52 -15.42
CA PHE A 180 4.33 17.44 -14.54
C PHE A 180 3.27 17.02 -13.52
N GLN A 181 2.59 17.99 -12.90
CA GLN A 181 1.51 17.69 -11.95
C GLN A 181 0.31 17.02 -12.62
N ALA A 182 0.00 17.39 -13.86
CA ALA A 182 -1.08 16.76 -14.61
C ALA A 182 -0.72 15.31 -14.98
N ALA A 183 0.50 15.07 -15.47
CA ALA A 183 0.98 13.72 -15.76
C ALA A 183 1.00 12.82 -14.52
N LEU A 184 1.44 13.35 -13.37
CA LEU A 184 1.43 12.61 -12.11
C LEU A 184 0.01 12.26 -11.67
N ARG A 185 -0.94 13.19 -11.85
CA ARG A 185 -2.35 12.96 -11.52
C ARG A 185 -2.94 11.83 -12.36
N ASP A 186 -2.59 11.76 -13.65
CA ASP A 186 -3.07 10.70 -14.54
C ASP A 186 -2.54 9.34 -14.10
N ALA A 187 -1.25 9.23 -13.77
CA ALA A 187 -0.66 7.99 -13.26
C ALA A 187 -1.26 7.55 -11.92
N ILE A 188 -1.52 8.49 -11.00
CA ILE A 188 -2.22 8.21 -9.73
C ILE A 188 -3.65 7.73 -9.98
N ALA A 189 -4.36 8.32 -10.94
CA ALA A 189 -5.72 7.90 -11.27
C ALA A 189 -5.76 6.49 -11.88
N ALA A 190 -4.73 6.11 -12.64
CA ALA A 190 -4.60 4.76 -13.20
C ALA A 190 -4.26 3.69 -12.13
N HIS A 191 -3.47 4.06 -11.11
CA HIS A 191 -3.03 3.12 -10.07
C HIS A 191 -3.15 3.69 -8.64
N PRO A 192 -4.37 3.97 -8.15
CA PRO A 192 -4.58 4.68 -6.88
C PRO A 192 -4.06 3.91 -5.66
N ASP A 193 -4.31 2.60 -5.60
CA ASP A 193 -3.88 1.76 -4.48
C ASP A 193 -2.35 1.61 -4.44
N LEU A 194 -1.73 1.47 -5.62
CA LEU A 194 -0.27 1.36 -5.75
C LEU A 194 0.41 2.67 -5.36
N ALA A 195 -0.13 3.81 -5.80
CA ALA A 195 0.43 5.12 -5.47
C ALA A 195 0.43 5.37 -3.95
N LEU A 196 -0.64 4.97 -3.26
CA LEU A 196 -0.74 5.08 -1.81
C LEU A 196 0.21 4.12 -1.09
N ARG A 197 0.24 2.84 -1.52
CA ARG A 197 1.08 1.79 -0.93
C ARG A 197 2.57 2.08 -1.07
N CYS A 198 2.99 2.57 -2.24
CA CYS A 198 4.39 2.80 -2.56
C CYS A 198 4.85 4.26 -2.36
N GLY A 199 3.98 5.14 -1.83
CA GLY A 199 4.31 6.54 -1.54
C GLY A 199 4.55 7.41 -2.78
N LEU A 200 3.96 7.06 -3.92
CA LEU A 200 4.18 7.69 -5.23
C LEU A 200 3.31 8.95 -5.44
N THR A 201 2.57 9.38 -4.41
CA THR A 201 1.62 10.51 -4.51
C THR A 201 2.27 11.88 -4.42
N ARG A 202 3.56 11.96 -4.07
CA ARG A 202 4.30 13.22 -3.99
C ARG A 202 5.00 13.48 -5.33
N PRO A 203 5.02 14.72 -5.83
CA PRO A 203 5.90 15.04 -6.93
C PRO A 203 7.33 14.70 -6.51
N LEU A 204 8.14 14.22 -7.47
CA LEU A 204 9.56 13.89 -7.28
C LEU A 204 10.40 15.18 -7.13
N GLU A 205 9.88 16.12 -6.32
CA GLU A 205 10.51 17.35 -5.85
C GLU A 205 11.45 16.95 -4.70
N GLY A 206 12.56 16.32 -5.06
CA GLY A 206 13.72 16.09 -4.19
C GLY A 206 14.95 16.76 -4.77
#